data_AF-A0A4Y7JKG2-F1
#
_entry.id   AF-A0A4Y7JKG2-F1
#
_cell.length_a   1.000
_cell.length_b   1.000
_cell.length_c   1.000
_cell.angle_alpha   90.00
_cell.angle_beta   90.00
_cell.angle_gamma   90.00
#
_symmetry.space_group_name_H-M   'P 1'
#
loop_
_entity.id
_entity.type
_entity.pdbx_description
1 polymer ?
#
loop_
_entity_poly.entity_id
_entity_poly.type
_entity_poly.pdbx_seq_one_letter_code
_entity_poly.pdbx_strand_id
1 'polypeptide(L)'
;MSKLGISHGCTNLRNFACRCEFMNFSKNKSCLRCQGSRPKRELLPGEWECPSCDFMNFRKNATCYKCRCDRPKDNGKEYEDQIWNSPR
;
A
#
# COMPACT_ATOMS: atom_id res chain seq x y z
N MET A 1 0.78 -29.72 -13.07
CA MET A 1 0.91 -28.55 -13.95
C MET A 1 -0.52 -28.00 -14.07
N SER A 2 -0.93 -26.90 -13.47
CA SER A 2 -0.30 -25.59 -13.35
C SER A 2 -0.84 -24.92 -12.09
N LYS A 3 0.03 -24.21 -11.36
CA LYS A 3 -0.33 -23.45 -10.16
C LYS A 3 -1.45 -22.47 -10.51
N LEU A 4 -2.63 -22.65 -9.93
CA LEU A 4 -3.61 -21.58 -9.80
C LEU A 4 -2.94 -20.47 -9.00
N GLY A 5 -2.58 -19.39 -9.70
CA GLY A 5 -2.01 -18.20 -9.09
C GLY A 5 -3.04 -17.57 -8.17
N ILE A 6 -3.00 -17.94 -6.89
CA ILE A 6 -3.65 -17.19 -5.83
C ILE A 6 -2.90 -15.87 -5.79
N SER A 7 -3.50 -14.83 -6.38
CA SER A 7 -3.07 -13.46 -6.21
C SER A 7 -2.88 -13.22 -4.71
N HIS A 8 -1.62 -13.05 -4.26
CA HIS A 8 -1.26 -12.71 -2.88
C HIS A 8 -1.65 -11.26 -2.53
N GLY A 9 -2.81 -10.81 -2.99
CA GLY A 9 -3.38 -9.51 -2.66
C GLY A 9 -3.95 -9.55 -1.26
N CYS A 10 -3.64 -8.53 -0.46
CA CYS A 10 -4.33 -8.27 0.79
C CYS A 10 -5.84 -8.16 0.51
N THR A 11 -6.63 -9.15 0.91
CA THR A 11 -8.06 -9.30 0.52
C THR A 11 -9.00 -8.25 1.12
N ASN A 12 -8.48 -7.22 1.77
CA ASN A 12 -9.12 -5.95 2.05
C ASN A 12 -8.10 -5.05 2.76
N LEU A 13 -8.24 -3.73 2.70
CA LEU A 13 -7.37 -2.78 3.44
C LEU A 13 -7.25 -3.07 4.94
N ARG A 14 -8.18 -3.84 5.52
CA ARG A 14 -8.24 -4.19 6.95
C ARG A 14 -7.37 -5.37 7.36
N ASN A 15 -6.97 -6.27 6.45
CA ASN A 15 -6.17 -7.45 6.76
C ASN A 15 -4.98 -7.63 5.80
N PHE A 16 -3.95 -8.37 6.22
CA PHE A 16 -2.86 -8.84 5.36
C PHE A 16 -2.63 -10.35 5.53
N ALA A 17 -2.28 -11.03 4.45
CA ALA A 17 -1.84 -12.43 4.50
C ALA A 17 -0.32 -12.47 4.72
N CYS A 18 0.12 -13.17 5.77
CA CYS A 18 1.55 -13.42 5.99
C CYS A 18 2.02 -14.61 5.12
N ARG A 19 3.34 -14.74 4.90
CA ARG A 19 3.94 -15.91 4.22
C ARG A 19 3.67 -17.24 4.91
N CYS A 20 3.37 -17.22 6.21
CA CYS A 20 2.93 -18.40 6.97
C CYS A 20 1.43 -18.69 6.82
N GLU A 21 0.78 -18.09 5.83
CA GLU A 21 -0.64 -18.21 5.46
C GLU A 21 -1.64 -17.75 6.54
N PHE A 22 -1.13 -17.28 7.68
CA PHE A 22 -1.95 -16.67 8.71
C PHE A 22 -2.39 -15.27 8.28
N MET A 23 -3.70 -15.04 8.29
CA MET A 23 -4.28 -13.72 8.07
C MET A 23 -4.15 -12.88 9.35
N ASN A 24 -3.77 -11.61 9.18
CA ASN A 24 -3.58 -10.68 10.27
C ASN A 24 -4.33 -9.38 10.00
N PHE A 25 -4.59 -8.59 11.03
CA PHE A 25 -5.13 -7.24 10.85
C PHE A 25 -4.04 -6.30 10.33
N SER A 26 -4.37 -5.41 9.39
CA SER A 26 -3.44 -4.43 8.78
C SER A 26 -2.79 -3.48 9.77
N LYS A 27 -3.36 -3.32 10.97
CA LYS A 27 -2.77 -2.53 12.07
C LYS A 27 -1.56 -3.23 12.72
N ASN A 28 -1.45 -4.54 12.57
CA ASN A 28 -0.35 -5.30 13.17
C ASN A 28 0.88 -5.20 12.28
N LYS A 29 2.02 -4.80 12.86
CA LYS A 29 3.29 -4.66 12.13
C LYS A 29 4.01 -6.00 11.94
N SER A 30 3.70 -6.97 12.80
CA SER A 30 4.26 -8.31 12.79
C SER A 30 3.16 -9.35 12.84
N CYS A 31 3.35 -10.47 12.16
CA CYS A 31 2.41 -11.57 12.16
C CYS A 31 2.30 -12.19 13.56
N LEU A 32 1.09 -12.29 14.12
CA LEU A 32 0.89 -12.85 15.47
C LEU A 32 1.25 -14.34 15.59
N ARG A 33 1.37 -15.06 14.47
CA ARG A 33 1.76 -16.48 14.45
C ARG A 33 3.28 -16.69 14.36
N CYS A 34 3.93 -16.14 13.32
CA CYS A 34 5.35 -16.37 13.05
C CYS A 34 6.25 -15.16 13.33
N GLN A 35 5.69 -14.05 13.81
CA GLN A 35 6.39 -12.77 14.06
C GLN A 35 7.03 -12.13 12.82
N GLY A 36 6.85 -12.71 11.64
CA GLY A 36 7.32 -12.17 10.37
C GLY A 36 6.76 -10.77 10.10
N SER A 37 7.57 -9.94 9.43
CA SER A 37 7.19 -8.58 9.07
C SER A 37 5.96 -8.55 8.18
N ARG A 38 5.13 -7.52 8.35
CA ARG A 38 4.07 -7.20 7.40
C ARG A 38 4.66 -7.04 5.99
N PRO A 39 4.10 -7.70 4.96
CA PRO A 39 4.54 -7.48 3.58
C PRO A 39 4.30 -6.02 3.17
N LYS A 40 5.16 -5.48 2.31
CA LYS A 40 4.97 -4.13 1.76
C LYS A 40 3.68 -4.11 0.93
N ARG A 41 2.89 -3.06 1.12
CA ARG A 41 1.68 -2.81 0.33
C ARG A 41 2.09 -2.41 -1.09
N GLU A 42 1.47 -3.03 -2.09
CA GLU A 42 1.55 -2.56 -3.46
C GLU A 42 0.68 -1.29 -3.57
N LEU A 43 1.31 -0.18 -3.97
CA LEU A 43 0.67 1.13 -4.11
C LEU A 43 0.58 1.48 -5.59
N LEU A 44 -0.54 2.06 -6.01
CA LEU A 44 -0.62 2.64 -7.35
C LEU A 44 0.34 3.83 -7.45
N PRO A 45 0.81 4.19 -8.67
CA PRO A 45 1.69 5.32 -8.85
C PRO A 45 1.17 6.58 -8.13
N GLY A 46 2.02 7.18 -7.30
CA GLY A 46 1.73 8.40 -6.56
C GLY A 46 0.84 8.24 -5.32
N GLU A 47 0.21 7.08 -5.09
CA GLU A 47 -0.28 6.72 -3.75
C GLU A 47 0.90 6.58 -2.79
N TRP A 48 0.66 6.81 -1.50
CA TRP A 48 1.71 6.80 -0.49
C TRP A 48 1.20 6.23 0.83
N GLU A 49 2.09 5.60 1.59
CA GLU A 49 1.81 5.11 2.94
C GLU A 49 2.40 6.09 3.96
N CYS A 50 1.62 6.58 4.93
CA CYS A 50 2.14 7.55 5.91
C CYS A 50 3.17 6.86 6.81
N PRO A 51 4.40 7.41 6.91
CA PRO A 51 5.48 6.80 7.68
C PRO A 51 5.20 6.80 9.20
N SER A 52 4.31 7.67 9.67
CA SER A 52 3.96 7.75 11.09
C SER A 52 2.91 6.73 11.53
N CYS A 53 2.01 6.29 10.64
CA CYS A 53 0.84 5.49 11.03
C CYS A 53 0.43 4.37 10.07
N ASP A 54 1.21 4.12 9.02
CA ASP A 54 1.04 3.05 8.02
C ASP A 54 -0.30 3.08 7.27
N PHE A 55 -0.98 4.24 7.29
CA PHE A 55 -2.22 4.46 6.56
C PHE A 55 -1.91 4.71 5.09
N MET A 56 -2.62 4.00 4.20
CA MET A 56 -2.55 4.25 2.76
C MET A 56 -3.33 5.52 2.42
N ASN A 57 -2.67 6.46 1.77
CA ASN A 57 -3.23 7.70 1.29
C ASN A 57 -3.27 7.73 -0.23
N PHE A 58 -4.36 8.27 -0.77
CA PHE A 58 -4.48 8.52 -2.20
C PHE A 58 -3.50 9.60 -2.66
N ARG A 59 -3.13 9.55 -3.94
CA ARG A 59 -2.20 10.51 -4.57
C ARG A 59 -2.51 11.98 -4.28
N LYS A 60 -3.81 12.34 -4.28
CA LYS A 60 -4.30 13.72 -4.04
C LYS A 60 -4.09 14.22 -2.61
N ASN A 61 -3.82 13.33 -1.66
CA ASN A 61 -3.70 13.72 -0.26
C ASN A 61 -2.28 14.25 -0.01
N ALA A 62 -2.18 15.54 0.27
CA ALA A 62 -0.93 16.19 0.70
C ALA A 62 -0.57 15.89 2.17
N THR A 63 -1.57 15.52 2.97
CA THR A 63 -1.42 15.12 4.38
C THR A 63 -2.15 13.81 4.63
N CYS A 64 -1.69 13.06 5.63
CA CYS A 64 -2.28 11.78 5.97
C CYS A 64 -3.70 11.98 6.50
N TYR A 65 -4.67 11.27 5.91
CA TYR A 65 -6.07 11.39 6.28
C TYR A 65 -6.33 11.00 7.76
N LYS A 66 -5.52 10.07 8.28
CA LYS A 66 -5.67 9.52 9.64
C LYS A 66 -4.97 10.35 10.72
N CYS A 67 -3.70 10.71 10.53
CA CYS A 67 -2.90 11.36 11.56
C CYS A 67 -2.43 12.77 11.22
N ARG A 68 -2.79 13.29 10.03
CA ARG A 68 -2.44 14.63 9.54
C ARG A 68 -0.93 14.89 9.37
N CYS A 69 -0.09 13.83 9.38
CA CYS A 69 1.33 13.90 8.98
C CYS A 69 1.46 14.44 7.55
N ASP A 70 2.43 15.30 7.25
CA ASP A 70 2.69 15.73 5.88
C ASP A 70 3.15 14.54 5.02
N ARG A 71 2.79 14.57 3.73
CA ARG A 71 3.30 13.62 2.75
C ARG A 71 4.84 13.74 2.70
N PRO A 72 5.57 12.62 2.77
CA PRO A 72 7.01 12.62 2.56
C PRO A 72 7.35 13.23 1.20
N LYS A 73 8.34 14.11 1.15
CA LYS A 73 8.87 14.62 -0.12
C LYS A 73 9.57 13.46 -0.83
N ASP A 74 8.99 12.97 -1.92
CA ASP A 74 9.62 11.96 -2.76
C ASP A 74 10.86 12.57 -3.43
N ASN A 75 12.01 11.89 -3.37
CA ASN A 75 13.24 12.29 -4.08
C ASN A 75 13.20 11.92 -5.58
N GLY A 76 12.08 12.15 -6.25
CA GLY A 76 11.83 11.80 -7.67
C GLY A 76 10.96 10.54 -7.81
N LYS A 77 9.95 10.49 -8.66
CA LYS A 77 9.76 11.21 -9.92
C LYS A 77 8.40 11.92 -9.94
N GLU A 78 8.41 13.16 -10.42
CA GLU A 78 7.23 13.82 -10.94
C GLU A 78 6.64 12.88 -11.99
N TYR A 79 5.52 12.24 -11.68
CA TYR A 79 4.80 11.46 -12.66
C TYR A 79 4.27 12.48 -13.65
N GLU A 80 4.79 12.47 -14.88
CA GLU A 80 4.14 13.22 -15.95
C GLU A 80 2.69 12.77 -15.98
N ASP A 81 1.80 13.73 -15.72
CA ASP A 81 0.40 13.58 -16.00
C ASP A 81 0.33 13.01 -17.41
N GLN A 82 -0.27 11.82 -17.53
CA GLN A 82 -0.67 11.31 -18.83
C GLN A 82 -1.73 12.29 -19.31
N ILE A 83 -1.25 13.34 -19.99
CA ILE A 83 -2.02 14.24 -20.84
C ILE A 83 -2.78 13.27 -21.73
N TRP A 84 -4.05 13.06 -21.40
CA TRP A 84 -4.97 12.42 -22.32
C TRP A 84 -5.12 13.42 -23.46
N ASN A 85 -4.22 13.29 -24.45
CA ASN A 85 -4.36 13.95 -25.72
C ASN A 85 -5.57 13.29 -26.36
N SER A 86 -6.74 13.90 -26.15
CA SER A 86 -7.93 13.68 -26.96
C SER A 86 -7.49 13.79 -28.41
N PRO A 87 -7.61 12.75 -29.23
CA PRO A 87 -7.64 12.98 -30.66
C PRO A 87 -8.86 13.87 -30.92
N ARG A 88 -8.63 14.95 -31.67
CA ARG A 88 -9.67 15.87 -32.12
C ARG A 88 -10.63 15.15 -33.07
#